data_AF-A0A840TX96-F1
#
_entry.id   AF-A0A840TX96-F1
#
_cell.length_a   1.000
_cell.length_b   1.000
_cell.length_c   1.000
_cell.angle_alpha   90.00
_cell.angle_beta   90.00
_cell.angle_gamma   90.00
#
_symmetry.space_group_name_H-M   'P 1'
#
loop_
_entity.id
_entity.type
_entity.pdbx_description
1 polymer ?
#
loop_
_entity_poly.entity_id
_entity_poly.type
_entity_poly.pdbx_seq_one_letter_code
_entity_poly.pdbx_strand_id
1 'polypeptide(L)'
;MVTLHMLLAILIVFVLLYLLLASYAEQLTSLFPKGNMRLNRLILINLGFSLIQLIMGTQVREEMDHVIARLGYLARFEWIENLNFLFYVHRSFSILILVVGFILFYQVYRQKASPQLVRKLVAINLLIIVLEIATGVSMAYFGVPAFSQPIHLLMSILLMGVQFIVWVVVNAEWLFKKWTSPKYLQSVIP
;
A
#
# COMPACT_ATOMS: atom_id res chain seq x y z
N MET A 1 10.20 -2.78 19.66
CA MET A 1 9.60 -1.71 18.84
C MET A 1 9.08 -2.33 17.54
N VAL A 2 7.84 -2.82 17.52
CA VAL A 2 7.28 -3.50 16.34
C VAL A 2 7.09 -2.49 15.20
N THR A 3 6.63 -1.28 15.54
CA THR A 3 6.40 -0.18 14.58
C THR A 3 7.65 0.21 13.78
N LEU A 4 8.80 0.50 14.43
CA LEU A 4 10.03 0.89 13.73
C LEU A 4 10.56 -0.22 12.82
N HIS A 5 10.53 -1.47 13.28
CA HIS A 5 10.98 -2.61 12.48
C HIS A 5 10.12 -2.77 11.22
N MET A 6 8.80 -2.63 11.34
CA MET A 6 7.89 -2.69 10.19
C MET A 6 8.12 -1.56 9.19
N LEU A 7 8.33 -0.33 9.65
CA LEU A 7 8.63 0.81 8.76
C LEU A 7 9.94 0.59 8.00
N LEU A 8 10.97 0.09 8.67
CA LEU A 8 12.24 -0.27 8.02
C LEU A 8 12.04 -1.40 7.00
N ALA A 9 11.25 -2.43 7.32
CA ALA A 9 10.94 -3.51 6.40
C ALA A 9 10.22 -3.02 5.14
N ILE A 10 9.25 -2.11 5.29
CA ILE A 10 8.54 -1.48 4.15
C ILE A 10 9.51 -0.64 3.31
N LEU A 11 10.41 0.11 3.95
CA LEU A 11 11.44 0.86 3.23
C LEU A 11 12.34 -0.07 2.40
N ILE A 12 12.76 -1.20 2.97
CA ILE A 12 13.54 -2.22 2.24
C ILE A 12 12.73 -2.76 1.06
N VAL A 13 11.44 -3.08 1.26
CA VAL A 13 10.55 -3.51 0.17
C VAL A 13 10.47 -2.45 -0.93
N PHE A 14 10.35 -1.16 -0.59
CA PHE A 14 10.35 -0.08 -1.58
C PHE A 14 11.66 0.02 -2.34
N VAL A 15 12.80 -0.10 -1.66
CA VAL A 15 14.11 -0.11 -2.31
C VAL A 15 14.23 -1.29 -3.28
N LEU A 16 13.83 -2.50 -2.86
CA LEU A 16 13.88 -3.69 -3.70
C LEU A 16 12.95 -3.57 -4.92
N LEU A 17 11.73 -3.07 -4.72
CA LEU A 17 10.78 -2.83 -5.81
C LEU A 17 11.29 -1.75 -6.77
N TYR A 18 11.91 -0.68 -6.25
CA TYR A 18 12.50 0.37 -7.07
C TYR A 18 13.64 -0.17 -7.94
N LEU A 19 14.57 -0.93 -7.34
CA LEU A 19 15.69 -1.54 -8.07
C LEU A 19 15.20 -2.54 -9.12
N LEU A 20 14.18 -3.34 -8.78
CA LEU A 20 13.53 -4.24 -9.73
C LEU A 20 12.92 -3.47 -10.91
N LEU A 21 12.20 -2.37 -10.67
CA LEU A 21 11.60 -1.59 -11.75
C LEU A 21 12.65 -0.82 -12.56
N ALA A 22 13.75 -0.39 -11.92
CA ALA A 22 14.86 0.26 -12.59
C ALA A 22 15.57 -0.67 -13.60
N SER A 23 15.59 -1.99 -13.38
CA SER A 23 16.12 -2.93 -14.37
C SER A 23 15.24 -3.06 -15.63
N TYR A 24 13.99 -2.58 -15.58
CA TYR A 24 13.07 -2.48 -16.71
C TYR A 24 12.84 -1.01 -17.17
N ALA A 25 13.78 -0.11 -16.87
CA ALA A 25 13.64 1.32 -17.11
C ALA A 25 13.31 1.69 -18.57
N GLU A 26 13.92 1.02 -19.54
CA GLU A 26 13.71 1.28 -20.97
C GLU A 26 12.28 0.93 -21.42
N GLN A 27 11.80 -0.24 -21.01
CA GLN A 27 10.44 -0.68 -21.30
C GLN A 27 9.41 0.20 -20.61
N LEU A 28 9.67 0.64 -19.37
CA LEU A 28 8.74 1.49 -18.63
C LEU A 28 8.70 2.92 -19.16
N THR A 29 9.83 3.49 -19.56
CA THR A 29 9.90 4.88 -20.06
C THR A 29 9.20 5.03 -21.41
N SER A 30 9.30 4.03 -22.30
CA SER A 30 8.64 4.04 -23.61
C SER A 30 7.11 3.90 -23.54
N LEU A 31 6.59 3.30 -22.47
CA LEU A 31 5.16 3.09 -22.25
C LEU A 31 4.43 4.32 -21.66
N PHE A 32 5.14 5.26 -21.03
CA PHE A 32 4.55 6.38 -20.28
C PHE A 32 5.23 7.72 -20.55
N PRO A 33 5.04 8.32 -21.74
CA PRO A 33 5.82 9.47 -22.17
C PRO A 33 5.44 10.82 -21.53
N LYS A 34 4.45 10.88 -20.62
CA LYS A 34 4.12 12.11 -19.84
C LYS A 34 3.43 11.78 -18.50
N GLY A 35 3.98 12.28 -17.40
CA GLY A 35 3.35 12.23 -16.08
C GLY A 35 2.13 13.16 -15.96
N ASN A 36 0.96 12.62 -15.62
CA ASN A 36 -0.22 13.43 -15.30
C ASN A 36 -0.15 13.92 -13.84
N MET A 37 0.10 15.21 -13.64
CA MET A 37 0.28 15.81 -12.30
C MET A 37 -0.91 15.55 -11.35
N ARG A 38 -2.15 15.56 -11.86
CA ARG A 38 -3.34 15.29 -11.04
C ARG A 38 -3.37 13.84 -10.59
N LEU A 39 -3.06 12.91 -11.49
CA LEU A 39 -2.97 11.48 -11.18
C LEU A 39 -1.86 11.20 -10.16
N ASN A 40 -0.68 11.79 -10.37
CA ASN A 40 0.45 11.64 -9.45
C ASN A 40 0.11 12.13 -8.04
N ARG A 41 -0.57 13.29 -7.92
CA ARG A 41 -1.03 13.80 -6.63
C ARG A 41 -1.98 12.83 -5.93
N LEU A 42 -2.92 12.23 -6.64
CA LEU A 42 -3.85 11.25 -6.07
C LEU A 42 -3.16 9.97 -5.62
N ILE A 43 -2.19 9.48 -6.40
CA ILE A 43 -1.38 8.31 -6.01
C ILE A 43 -0.62 8.61 -4.71
N LEU A 44 0.02 9.78 -4.60
CA LEU A 44 0.74 10.17 -3.39
C LEU A 44 -0.18 10.36 -2.18
N ILE A 45 -1.37 10.92 -2.36
CA ILE A 45 -2.38 11.01 -1.29
C ILE A 45 -2.79 9.61 -0.83
N ASN A 46 -3.08 8.70 -1.77
CA ASN A 46 -3.47 7.33 -1.45
C ASN A 46 -2.36 6.58 -0.68
N LEU A 47 -1.10 6.74 -1.13
CA LEU A 47 0.09 6.18 -0.49
C LEU A 47 0.31 6.77 0.91
N GLY A 48 0.17 8.08 1.06
CA GLY A 48 0.31 8.77 2.34
C GLY A 48 -0.76 8.35 3.35
N PHE A 49 -2.01 8.25 2.92
CA PHE A 49 -3.09 7.74 3.79
C PHE A 49 -2.85 6.28 4.18
N SER A 50 -2.43 5.43 3.24
CA SER A 50 -2.13 4.03 3.54
C SER A 50 -0.94 3.90 4.53
N LEU A 51 0.06 4.78 4.44
CA LEU A 51 1.16 4.84 5.42
C LEU A 51 0.67 5.25 6.81
N ILE A 52 -0.19 6.27 6.91
CA ILE A 52 -0.78 6.69 8.19
C ILE A 52 -1.61 5.56 8.79
N GLN A 53 -2.42 4.88 7.98
CA GLN A 53 -3.21 3.72 8.40
C GLN A 53 -2.33 2.57 8.91
N LEU A 54 -1.21 2.32 8.24
CA LEU A 54 -0.25 1.30 8.66
C LEU A 54 0.36 1.61 10.02
N ILE A 55 0.76 2.86 10.27
CA ILE A 55 1.29 3.30 11.57
C ILE A 55 0.22 3.19 12.67
N MET A 56 -1.02 3.61 12.42
CA MET A 56 -2.11 3.41 13.37
C MET A 56 -2.39 1.93 13.60
N GLY A 57 -2.31 1.11 12.54
CA GLY A 57 -2.51 -0.34 12.61
C GLY A 57 -1.47 -1.05 13.49
N THR A 58 -0.21 -0.62 13.46
CA THR A 58 0.82 -1.17 14.36
C THR A 58 0.57 -0.80 15.81
N GLN A 59 0.10 0.42 16.08
CA GLN A 59 -0.29 0.84 17.42
C GLN A 59 -1.51 0.06 17.93
N VAL A 60 -2.55 -0.13 17.11
CA VAL A 60 -3.72 -0.97 17.44
C VAL A 60 -3.29 -2.42 17.74
N ARG A 61 -2.31 -2.94 17.01
CA ARG A 61 -1.73 -4.27 17.28
C ARG A 61 -1.00 -4.31 18.63
N GLU A 62 -0.14 -3.33 18.92
CA GLU A 62 0.59 -3.25 20.18
C GLU A 62 -0.40 -3.18 21.38
N GLU A 63 -1.47 -2.39 21.24
CA GLU A 63 -2.55 -2.32 22.22
C GLU A 63 -3.31 -3.64 22.37
N MET A 64 -3.61 -4.33 21.25
CA MET A 64 -4.22 -5.66 21.27
C MET A 64 -3.34 -6.66 22.04
N ASP A 65 -2.03 -6.65 21.83
CA ASP A 65 -1.10 -7.53 22.55
C ASP A 65 -1.15 -7.27 24.07
N HIS A 66 -1.28 -6.01 24.50
CA HIS A 66 -1.49 -5.65 25.91
C HIS A 66 -2.83 -6.16 26.47
N VAL A 67 -3.91 -6.04 25.70
CA VAL A 67 -5.23 -6.55 26.10
C VAL A 67 -5.24 -8.07 26.23
N ILE A 68 -4.63 -8.78 25.27
CA ILE A 68 -4.47 -10.24 25.31
C ILE A 68 -3.68 -10.66 26.55
N ALA A 69 -2.60 -9.97 26.88
CA ALA A 69 -1.78 -10.26 28.06
C ALA A 69 -2.57 -10.07 29.37
N ARG A 70 -3.48 -9.08 29.42
CA ARG A 70 -4.30 -8.78 30.60
C ARG A 70 -5.49 -9.73 30.78
N LEU A 71 -6.23 -10.00 29.72
CA LEU A 71 -7.50 -10.76 29.78
C LEU A 71 -7.31 -12.26 29.50
N GLY A 72 -6.20 -12.64 28.87
CA GLY A 72 -5.93 -14.00 28.45
C GLY A 72 -6.68 -14.43 27.18
N TYR A 73 -6.34 -15.62 26.70
CA TYR A 73 -6.85 -16.17 25.44
C TYR A 73 -8.29 -16.69 25.48
N LEU A 74 -8.88 -16.86 26.67
CA LEU A 74 -10.25 -17.33 26.82
C LEU A 74 -11.27 -16.19 26.58
N ALA A 75 -10.87 -14.94 26.80
CA ALA A 75 -11.73 -13.75 26.72
C ALA A 75 -11.71 -13.07 25.34
N ARG A 76 -11.60 -13.83 24.24
CA ARG A 76 -11.39 -13.26 22.88
C ARG A 76 -12.46 -12.28 22.42
N PHE A 77 -13.70 -12.54 22.82
CA PHE A 77 -14.83 -11.69 22.45
C PHE A 77 -14.79 -10.32 23.17
N GLU A 78 -14.07 -10.22 24.29
CA GLU A 78 -13.94 -8.98 25.07
C GLU A 78 -12.76 -8.12 24.59
N TRP A 79 -11.85 -8.67 23.78
CA TRP A 79 -10.61 -7.96 23.41
C TRP A 79 -10.85 -6.63 22.71
N ILE A 80 -11.77 -6.60 21.74
CA ILE A 80 -12.08 -5.38 20.96
C ILE A 80 -12.73 -4.31 21.85
N GLU A 81 -13.59 -4.69 22.77
CA GLU A 81 -14.26 -3.78 23.71
C GLU A 81 -13.28 -3.09 24.66
N ASN A 82 -12.11 -3.70 24.85
CA ASN A 82 -11.04 -3.22 25.72
C ASN A 82 -9.95 -2.43 24.98
N LEU A 83 -10.10 -2.21 23.66
CA LEU A 83 -9.21 -1.35 22.89
C LEU A 83 -9.54 0.14 23.10
N ASN A 84 -8.52 0.98 22.98
CA ASN A 84 -8.65 2.41 23.11
C ASN A 84 -9.28 3.07 21.85
N PHE A 85 -9.46 4.39 21.91
CA PHE A 85 -10.09 5.17 20.83
C PHE A 85 -9.39 5.02 19.45
N LEU A 86 -8.07 4.75 19.42
CA LEU A 86 -7.30 4.64 18.18
C LEU A 86 -7.81 3.52 17.27
N PHE A 87 -8.33 2.42 17.82
CA PHE A 87 -8.97 1.35 17.04
C PHE A 87 -10.10 1.89 16.18
N TYR A 88 -10.97 2.74 16.75
CA TYR A 88 -12.11 3.31 16.03
C TYR A 88 -11.67 4.32 14.96
N VAL A 89 -10.60 5.07 15.22
CA VAL A 89 -9.98 5.97 14.23
C VAL A 89 -9.42 5.15 13.08
N HIS A 90 -8.59 4.13 13.35
CA HIS A 90 -8.02 3.23 12.34
C HIS A 90 -9.13 2.58 11.49
N ARG A 91 -10.16 2.02 12.13
CA ARG A 91 -11.30 1.40 11.43
C ARG A 91 -12.01 2.40 10.52
N SER A 92 -12.25 3.62 10.98
CA SER A 92 -13.02 4.60 10.20
C SER A 92 -12.17 5.21 9.08
N PHE A 93 -10.87 5.38 9.31
CA PHE A 93 -9.92 5.93 8.34
C PHE A 93 -9.72 5.03 7.12
N SER A 94 -9.91 3.71 7.24
CA SER A 94 -9.85 2.78 6.09
C SER A 94 -10.89 3.10 5.01
N ILE A 95 -12.02 3.71 5.38
CA ILE A 95 -13.05 4.15 4.43
C ILE A 95 -12.50 5.26 3.54
N LEU A 96 -11.69 6.18 4.09
CA LEU A 96 -11.07 7.25 3.32
C LEU A 96 -10.08 6.69 2.29
N ILE A 97 -9.31 5.67 2.65
CA ILE A 97 -8.42 4.95 1.73
C ILE A 97 -9.23 4.28 0.61
N LEU A 98 -10.33 3.62 0.93
CA LEU A 98 -11.22 3.02 -0.07
C LEU A 98 -11.78 4.06 -1.04
N VAL A 99 -12.24 5.21 -0.54
CA VAL A 99 -12.76 6.30 -1.37
C VAL A 99 -11.68 6.85 -2.29
N VAL A 100 -10.48 7.15 -1.78
CA VAL A 100 -9.37 7.64 -2.59
C VAL A 100 -8.93 6.60 -3.62
N GLY A 101 -8.83 5.33 -3.22
CA GLY A 101 -8.52 4.21 -4.10
C GLY A 101 -9.55 4.03 -5.22
N PHE A 102 -10.84 4.20 -4.92
CA PHE A 102 -11.91 4.17 -5.92
C PHE A 102 -11.84 5.36 -6.88
N ILE A 103 -11.58 6.58 -6.38
CA ILE A 103 -11.39 7.76 -7.23
C ILE A 103 -10.21 7.55 -8.18
N LEU A 104 -9.10 7.00 -7.68
CA LEU A 104 -7.92 6.67 -8.48
C LEU A 104 -8.27 5.65 -9.57
N PHE A 105 -8.98 4.58 -9.21
CA PHE A 105 -9.50 3.58 -10.16
C PHE A 105 -10.35 4.21 -11.24
N TYR A 106 -11.35 5.00 -10.85
CA TYR A 106 -12.25 5.67 -11.80
C TYR A 106 -11.51 6.58 -12.77
N GLN A 107 -10.55 7.39 -12.29
CA GLN A 107 -9.79 8.30 -13.14
C GLN A 107 -8.91 7.58 -14.16
N VAL A 108 -8.30 6.47 -13.78
CA VAL A 108 -7.45 5.66 -14.67
C VAL A 108 -8.29 4.90 -15.70
N TYR A 109 -9.48 4.41 -15.33
CA TYR A 109 -10.37 3.69 -16.24
C TYR A 109 -11.13 4.61 -17.20
N ARG A 110 -11.42 5.86 -16.80
CA ARG A 110 -11.99 6.86 -17.72
C ARG A 110 -11.03 7.34 -18.79
N GLN A 111 -9.73 7.33 -18.52
CA GLN A 111 -8.71 7.77 -19.47
C GLN A 111 -8.41 6.65 -20.47
N LYS A 112 -8.95 6.77 -21.71
CA LYS A 112 -8.76 5.76 -22.77
C LYS A 112 -7.29 5.46 -23.09
N ALA A 113 -6.42 6.48 -22.96
CA ALA A 113 -4.98 6.37 -23.21
C ALA A 113 -4.18 5.79 -22.03
N SER A 114 -4.78 5.52 -20.86
CA SER A 114 -4.05 4.92 -19.74
C SER A 114 -3.53 3.52 -20.12
N PRO A 115 -2.22 3.26 -19.98
CA PRO A 115 -1.66 1.96 -20.31
C PRO A 115 -2.25 0.82 -19.49
N GLN A 116 -2.33 -0.35 -20.11
CA GLN A 116 -2.99 -1.53 -19.55
C GLN A 116 -2.36 -1.98 -18.22
N LEU A 117 -1.03 -1.83 -18.07
CA LEU A 117 -0.32 -2.14 -16.84
C LEU A 117 -0.85 -1.30 -15.66
N VAL A 118 -1.01 0.03 -15.82
CA VAL A 118 -1.50 0.91 -14.75
C VAL A 118 -2.97 0.62 -14.42
N ARG A 119 -3.82 0.35 -15.43
CA ARG A 119 -5.19 -0.10 -15.18
C ARG A 119 -5.24 -1.36 -14.32
N LYS A 120 -4.44 -2.37 -14.67
CA LYS A 120 -4.35 -3.62 -13.92
C LYS A 120 -3.86 -3.40 -12.49
N LEU A 121 -2.78 -2.63 -12.31
CA LEU A 121 -2.23 -2.36 -10.98
C LEU A 121 -3.20 -1.58 -10.09
N VAL A 122 -3.92 -0.60 -10.63
CA VAL A 122 -4.91 0.17 -9.86
C VAL A 122 -6.15 -0.67 -9.53
N ALA A 123 -6.55 -1.59 -10.40
CA ALA A 123 -7.60 -2.56 -10.09
C ALA A 123 -7.18 -3.53 -8.98
N ILE A 124 -5.93 -4.04 -9.04
CA ILE A 124 -5.35 -4.88 -7.98
C ILE A 124 -5.27 -4.10 -6.66
N ASN A 125 -4.83 -2.83 -6.68
CA ASN A 125 -4.82 -1.97 -5.50
C ASN A 125 -6.22 -1.87 -4.86
N LEU A 126 -7.26 -1.60 -5.65
CA LEU A 126 -8.62 -1.51 -5.13
C LEU A 126 -9.10 -2.85 -4.55
N LEU A 127 -8.79 -3.97 -5.21
CA LEU A 127 -9.10 -5.31 -4.70
C LEU A 127 -8.42 -5.58 -3.36
N ILE A 128 -7.13 -5.25 -3.22
CA ILE A 128 -6.38 -5.43 -1.96
C ILE A 128 -7.00 -4.59 -0.85
N ILE A 129 -7.37 -3.32 -1.10
CA ILE A 129 -8.04 -2.48 -0.09
C ILE A 129 -9.33 -3.15 0.41
N VAL A 130 -10.15 -3.69 -0.49
CA VAL A 130 -11.39 -4.40 -0.11
C VAL A 130 -11.10 -5.63 0.74
N LEU A 131 -10.09 -6.43 0.37
CA LEU A 131 -9.68 -7.61 1.14
C LEU A 131 -9.08 -7.25 2.51
N GLU A 132 -8.32 -6.16 2.58
CA GLU A 132 -7.74 -5.64 3.82
C GLU A 132 -8.84 -5.17 4.78
N ILE A 133 -9.84 -4.44 4.28
CA ILE A 133 -11.01 -4.05 5.08
C ILE A 133 -11.79 -5.30 5.52
N ALA A 134 -12.02 -6.27 4.64
CA ALA A 134 -12.73 -7.50 4.98
C ALA A 134 -12.02 -8.30 6.10
N THR A 135 -10.69 -8.38 6.06
CA THR A 135 -9.89 -9.03 7.11
C THR A 135 -9.92 -8.25 8.42
N GLY A 136 -9.92 -6.91 8.37
CA GLY A 136 -10.13 -6.06 9.55
C GLY A 136 -11.51 -6.24 10.19
N VAL A 137 -12.56 -6.26 9.37
CA VAL A 137 -13.93 -6.57 9.80
C VAL A 137 -14.00 -7.97 10.43
N SER A 138 -13.33 -8.96 9.82
CA SER A 138 -13.28 -10.32 10.37
C SER A 138 -12.71 -10.32 11.80
N MET A 139 -11.63 -9.59 12.06
CA MET A 139 -11.07 -9.48 13.41
C MET A 139 -12.02 -8.82 14.40
N ALA A 140 -12.73 -7.77 13.97
CA ALA A 140 -13.63 -7.02 14.83
C ALA A 140 -14.88 -7.81 15.26
N TYR A 141 -15.38 -8.73 14.43
CA TYR A 141 -16.66 -9.41 14.68
C TYR A 141 -16.54 -10.91 14.99
N PHE A 142 -15.44 -11.58 14.65
CA PHE A 142 -15.26 -13.02 14.88
C PHE A 142 -14.26 -13.36 15.98
N GLY A 143 -14.08 -12.46 16.96
CA GLY A 143 -13.19 -12.69 18.10
C GLY A 143 -11.73 -12.84 17.70
N VAL A 144 -11.26 -12.00 16.77
CA VAL A 144 -9.87 -11.97 16.27
C VAL A 144 -9.33 -13.36 15.92
N PRO A 145 -9.83 -14.02 14.84
CA PRO A 145 -9.33 -15.32 14.43
C PRO A 145 -7.82 -15.30 14.20
N ALA A 146 -7.10 -16.33 14.66
CA ALA A 146 -5.64 -16.34 14.70
C ALA A 146 -4.96 -16.08 13.33
N PHE A 147 -5.61 -16.49 12.24
CA PHE A 147 -5.12 -16.28 10.87
C PHE A 147 -5.42 -14.87 10.32
N SER A 148 -6.41 -14.16 10.87
CA SER A 148 -6.86 -12.88 10.31
C SER A 148 -5.80 -11.79 10.47
N GLN A 149 -5.08 -11.77 11.58
CA GLN A 149 -4.04 -10.76 11.83
C GLN A 149 -2.82 -10.90 10.89
N PRO A 150 -2.22 -12.09 10.67
CA PRO A 150 -1.20 -12.28 9.65
C PRO A 150 -1.65 -11.92 8.23
N ILE A 151 -2.88 -12.30 7.86
CA ILE A 151 -3.41 -11.99 6.52
C ILE A 151 -3.62 -10.49 6.36
N HIS A 152 -4.17 -9.81 7.37
CA HIS A 152 -4.37 -8.37 7.32
C HIS A 152 -3.04 -7.62 7.12
N LEU A 153 -2.01 -7.99 7.90
CA LEU A 153 -0.66 -7.43 7.75
C LEU A 153 -0.06 -7.69 6.37
N LEU A 154 -0.20 -8.91 5.85
CA LEU A 154 0.25 -9.26 4.50
C LEU A 154 -0.43 -8.37 3.46
N MET A 155 -1.74 -8.18 3.57
CA MET A 155 -2.49 -7.30 2.65
C MET A 155 -2.01 -5.85 2.75
N SER A 156 -1.76 -5.31 3.94
CA SER A 156 -1.21 -3.95 4.09
C SER A 156 0.16 -3.79 3.41
N ILE A 157 1.06 -4.77 3.55
CA ILE A 157 2.38 -4.73 2.90
C ILE A 157 2.24 -4.82 1.38
N LEU A 158 1.38 -5.71 0.87
CA LEU A 158 1.09 -5.82 -0.56
C LEU A 158 0.46 -4.53 -1.10
N LEU A 159 -0.46 -3.92 -0.35
CA LEU A 159 -1.09 -2.66 -0.70
C LEU A 159 -0.04 -1.56 -0.88
N MET A 160 0.82 -1.37 0.12
CA MET A 160 1.90 -0.38 0.06
C MET A 160 2.83 -0.64 -1.13
N GLY A 161 3.20 -1.91 -1.37
CA GLY A 161 4.03 -2.30 -2.50
C GLY A 161 3.38 -1.96 -3.85
N VAL A 162 2.11 -2.32 -4.05
CA VAL A 162 1.38 -2.02 -5.30
C VAL A 162 1.23 -0.52 -5.51
N GLN A 163 0.90 0.24 -4.47
CA GLN A 163 0.79 1.71 -4.58
C GLN A 163 2.11 2.36 -4.95
N PHE A 164 3.21 1.88 -4.36
CA PHE A 164 4.55 2.33 -4.71
C PHE A 164 4.93 1.97 -6.16
N ILE A 165 4.63 0.75 -6.62
CA ILE A 165 4.84 0.34 -8.02
C ILE A 165 4.05 1.25 -8.97
N VAL A 166 2.77 1.52 -8.68
CA VAL A 166 1.95 2.43 -9.50
C VAL A 166 2.60 3.81 -9.58
N TRP A 167 3.10 4.33 -8.46
CA TRP A 167 3.80 5.62 -8.42
C TRP A 167 5.06 5.62 -9.28
N VAL A 168 5.92 4.60 -9.17
CA VAL A 168 7.15 4.49 -9.97
C VAL A 168 6.82 4.38 -11.46
N VAL A 169 5.87 3.51 -11.83
CA VAL A 169 5.49 3.29 -13.24
C VAL A 169 4.93 4.57 -13.88
N VAL A 170 4.06 5.31 -13.18
CA VAL A 170 3.49 6.57 -13.69
C VAL A 170 4.54 7.68 -13.82
N ASN A 171 5.62 7.62 -13.05
CA ASN A 171 6.71 8.61 -13.06
C ASN A 171 8.01 8.06 -13.68
N ALA A 172 7.96 6.95 -14.41
CA ALA A 172 9.14 6.25 -14.92
C ALA A 172 10.01 7.14 -15.81
N GLU A 173 9.39 7.95 -16.67
CA GLU A 173 10.10 8.91 -17.53
C GLU A 173 10.95 9.89 -16.72
N TRP A 174 10.42 10.42 -15.62
CA TRP A 174 11.14 11.36 -14.75
C TRP A 174 12.20 10.64 -13.91
N LEU A 175 11.86 9.48 -13.33
CA LEU A 175 12.75 8.71 -12.45
C LEU A 175 13.95 8.11 -13.19
N PHE A 176 13.74 7.61 -14.40
CA PHE A 176 14.75 6.84 -15.14
C PHE A 176 15.37 7.60 -16.32
N LYS A 177 15.03 8.88 -16.53
CA LYS A 177 15.54 9.72 -17.64
C LYS A 177 17.06 9.63 -17.86
N LYS A 178 17.84 9.57 -16.78
CA LYS A 178 19.31 9.50 -16.83
C LYS A 178 19.81 8.16 -17.39
N TRP A 179 19.10 7.08 -17.06
CA TRP A 179 19.43 5.68 -17.37
C TRP A 179 19.04 5.32 -18.81
N THR A 180 18.08 6.03 -19.38
CA THR A 180 17.64 5.87 -20.76
C THR A 180 18.29 6.87 -21.72
N SER A 181 19.23 7.70 -21.25
CA SER A 181 19.92 8.66 -22.11
C SER A 181 20.87 7.96 -23.09
N PRO A 182 20.93 8.37 -24.37
CA PRO A 182 21.82 7.74 -25.37
C PRO A 182 23.29 7.67 -24.92
N LYS A 183 23.76 8.70 -24.20
CA LYS A 183 25.12 8.75 -23.64
C LYS A 183 25.38 7.67 -22.58
N TYR A 184 24.38 7.34 -21.76
CA TYR A 184 24.51 6.30 -20.74
C TYR A 184 24.52 4.90 -21.38
N LEU A 185 23.61 4.64 -22.31
CA LEU A 185 23.54 3.36 -23.01
C LEU A 185 24.83 3.05 -23.78
N GLN A 186 25.42 4.06 -24.42
CA GLN A 186 26.72 3.94 -25.11
C GLN A 186 27.92 3.73 -24.17
N SER A 187 27.78 3.96 -22.86
CA SER A 187 28.86 3.78 -21.87
C SER A 187 28.82 2.42 -21.16
N VAL A 188 27.71 1.69 -21.27
CA VAL A 188 27.48 0.43 -20.55
C VAL A 188 27.45 -0.77 -21.50
N ILE A 189 27.14 -0.56 -22.79
CA ILE A 189 27.20 -1.60 -23.82
C ILE A 189 28.61 -1.56 -24.45
N PRO A 190 29.44 -2.61 -24.28
CA PRO A 190 30.77 -2.70 -24.88
C PRO A 190 30.75 -2.82 -26.40
#